data_AF-A0A645EXJ4-F1
#
_entry.id   AF-A0A645EXJ4-F1
#
_cell.length_a   1.000
_cell.length_b   1.000
_cell.length_c   1.000
_cell.angle_alpha   90.00
_cell.angle_beta   90.00
_cell.angle_gamma   90.00
#
_symmetry.space_group_name_H-M   'P 1'
#
loop_
_entity.id
_entity.type
_entity.pdbx_description
1 polymer ?
#
loop_
_entity_poly.entity_id
_entity_poly.type
_entity_poly.pdbx_seq_one_letter_code
_entity_poly.pdbx_strand_id
1 'polypeptide(L)'
;MDLATVGVAVDICLSGDTIVSAKVVLGAVGPIPIFVMGLERFTGAKINDGVIREIALISAYQAMPITDVRGSKEYRKDMVCENVKKCLLEALTK
;
A
#
# COMPACT_ATOMS: atom_id res chain seq x y z
N MET A 1 10.44 -21.95 -6.35
CA MET A 1 10.31 -20.65 -7.03
C MET A 1 8.82 -20.42 -7.25
N ASP A 2 8.26 -19.32 -6.75
CA ASP A 2 6.83 -19.01 -6.78
C ASP A 2 6.61 -17.59 -7.31
N LEU A 3 5.42 -17.30 -7.84
CA LEU A 3 5.02 -15.97 -8.29
C LEU A 3 4.33 -15.23 -7.14
N ALA A 4 4.68 -13.95 -6.95
CA ALA A 4 4.05 -13.14 -5.92
C ALA A 4 2.52 -13.08 -6.10
N THR A 5 1.77 -13.43 -5.05
CA THR A 5 0.31 -13.28 -5.01
C THR A 5 -0.11 -11.81 -4.89
N VAL A 6 0.70 -11.01 -4.19
CA VAL A 6 0.58 -9.55 -4.04
C VAL A 6 1.98 -8.94 -3.97
N GLY A 7 2.23 -7.89 -4.74
CA GLY A 7 3.43 -7.05 -4.63
C GLY A 7 3.07 -5.67 -4.09
N VAL A 8 3.88 -5.13 -3.19
CA VAL A 8 3.73 -3.77 -2.66
C VAL A 8 5.10 -3.10 -2.65
N ALA A 9 5.15 -1.86 -3.13
CA ALA A 9 6.28 -0.97 -2.93
C ALA A 9 5.76 0.35 -2.35
N VAL A 10 6.51 0.92 -1.41
CA VAL A 10 6.20 2.20 -0.77
C VAL A 10 7.41 3.12 -0.88
N ASP A 11 7.14 4.40 -1.09
CA ASP A 11 8.12 5.48 -1.05
C ASP A 11 7.52 6.59 -0.20
N ILE A 12 8.11 6.87 0.96
CA ILE A 12 7.64 7.88 1.89
C ILE A 12 8.80 8.79 2.28
N CYS A 13 8.57 10.09 2.20
CA CYS A 13 9.53 11.12 2.60
C CYS A 13 8.92 11.92 3.74
N LEU A 14 9.67 12.05 4.83
CA LEU A 14 9.27 12.81 6.00
C LEU A 14 10.22 13.98 6.28
N SER A 15 9.67 15.04 6.85
CA SER A 15 10.40 16.12 7.52
C SER A 15 10.04 16.10 9.00
N GLY A 16 10.88 15.46 9.82
CA GLY A 16 10.50 15.04 11.16
C GLY A 16 9.36 14.02 11.08
N ASP A 17 8.25 14.28 11.77
CA ASP A 17 7.05 13.43 11.69
C ASP A 17 6.07 13.87 10.58
N THR A 18 6.42 14.89 9.79
CA THR A 18 5.50 15.46 8.80
C THR A 18 5.73 14.83 7.44
N ILE A 19 4.67 14.33 6.81
CA ILE A 19 4.73 13.72 5.48
C ILE A 19 4.98 14.79 4.42
N VAL A 20 6.09 14.66 3.70
CA VAL A 20 6.41 15.50 2.52
C VAL A 20 5.81 14.86 1.27
N SER A 21 5.99 13.55 1.11
CA SER A 21 5.40 12.78 0.01
C SER A 21 5.17 11.33 0.43
N ALA A 22 4.10 10.72 -0.08
CA ALA A 22 3.82 9.29 0.07
C ALA A 22 3.35 8.71 -1.28
N LYS A 23 3.97 7.60 -1.70
CA LYS A 23 3.60 6.85 -2.89
C LYS A 23 3.51 5.37 -2.55
N VAL A 24 2.53 4.70 -3.14
CA VAL A 24 2.37 3.25 -3.05
C VAL A 24 2.12 2.70 -4.45
N VAL A 25 2.80 1.60 -4.78
CA VAL A 25 2.61 0.87 -6.04
C VAL A 25 2.26 -0.58 -5.71
N LEU A 26 1.24 -1.11 -6.38
CA LEU A 26 0.74 -2.47 -6.20
C LEU A 26 1.02 -3.32 -7.44
N GLY A 27 1.53 -4.53 -7.22
CA GLY A 27 1.78 -5.54 -8.24
C GLY A 27 0.95 -6.81 -8.00
N ALA A 28 0.74 -7.61 -9.05
CA ALA A 28 -0.02 -8.87 -9.02
C ALA A 28 -1.51 -8.76 -8.58
N VAL A 29 -2.02 -7.53 -8.43
CA VAL A 29 -3.42 -7.22 -8.06
C VAL A 29 -4.13 -6.35 -9.09
N GLY A 30 -3.70 -6.47 -10.35
CA GLY A 30 -4.27 -5.81 -11.53
C GLY A 30 -3.57 -6.29 -12.79
N PRO A 31 -4.11 -5.98 -14.00
CA PRO A 31 -3.49 -6.36 -15.26
C PRO A 31 -2.16 -5.62 -15.53
N ILE A 32 -1.96 -4.47 -14.90
CA ILE A 32 -0.73 -3.67 -14.88
C ILE A 32 -0.43 -3.21 -13.44
N PRO A 33 0.81 -2.77 -13.11
CA PRO A 33 1.09 -2.15 -11.83
C PRO A 33 0.15 -0.98 -11.55
N ILE A 34 -0.40 -0.93 -10.34
CA ILE A 34 -1.36 0.10 -9.93
C ILE A 34 -0.63 1.12 -9.07
N PHE A 35 -0.58 2.37 -9.52
CA PHE A 35 -0.19 3.50 -8.69
C PHE A 35 -1.38 3.92 -7.83
N VAL A 36 -1.21 3.91 -6.50
CA VAL A 36 -2.26 4.30 -5.57
C VAL A 36 -2.43 5.81 -5.62
N MET A 37 -3.60 6.25 -6.05
CA MET A 37 -3.96 7.66 -6.22
C MET A 37 -4.54 8.25 -4.93
N GLY A 38 -4.49 9.58 -4.80
CA GLY A 38 -5.10 10.30 -3.69
C GLY A 38 -4.27 10.31 -2.41
N LEU A 39 -2.99 9.90 -2.45
CA LEU A 39 -2.10 9.92 -1.30
C LEU A 39 -1.50 11.32 -1.05
N GLU A 40 -1.55 12.21 -2.04
CA GLU A 40 -1.16 13.62 -1.92
C GLU A 40 -1.95 14.35 -0.82
N ARG A 41 -3.13 13.86 -0.45
CA ARG A 41 -3.93 14.41 0.66
C ARG A 41 -3.21 14.34 2.02
N PHE A 42 -2.23 13.44 2.16
CA PHE A 42 -1.48 13.25 3.40
C PHE A 42 -0.26 14.18 3.50
N THR A 43 0.09 14.92 2.44
CA THR A 43 1.18 15.90 2.52
C THR A 43 0.85 16.96 3.58
N GLY A 44 1.80 17.18 4.50
CA GLY A 44 1.64 18.08 5.65
C GLY A 44 0.99 17.42 6.88
N ALA A 45 0.46 16.21 6.77
CA ALA A 45 -0.06 15.46 7.92
C ALA A 45 1.08 14.87 8.75
N LYS A 46 0.86 14.71 10.06
CA LYS A 46 1.76 13.95 10.93
C LYS A 46 1.57 12.45 10.72
N ILE A 47 2.66 11.72 10.54
CA ILE A 47 2.61 10.26 10.46
C ILE A 47 2.16 9.67 11.80
N ASN A 48 1.17 8.77 11.74
CA ASN A 48 0.65 8.03 12.89
C ASN A 48 -0.11 6.78 12.39
N ASP A 49 -0.51 5.91 13.31
CA ASP A 49 -1.21 4.66 13.00
C ASP A 49 -2.50 4.86 12.19
N GLY A 50 -3.22 5.96 12.45
CA GLY A 50 -4.43 6.32 11.71
C GLY A 50 -4.14 6.63 10.24
N VAL A 51 -3.10 7.44 9.99
CA VAL A 51 -2.66 7.78 8.63
C VAL A 51 -2.15 6.54 7.89
N ILE A 52 -1.35 5.70 8.55
CA ILE A 52 -0.85 4.45 7.96
C ILE A 52 -2.02 3.53 7.59
N ARG A 53 -3.02 3.40 8.48
CA ARG A 53 -4.23 2.62 8.23
C ARG A 53 -5.04 3.18 7.06
N GLU A 54 -5.18 4.51 6.96
CA GLU A 54 -5.93 5.12 5.87
C GLU A 54 -5.25 4.91 4.51
N ILE A 55 -3.92 5.10 4.43
CA ILE A 55 -3.13 4.80 3.22
C ILE A 55 -3.31 3.33 2.80
N ALA A 56 -3.27 2.41 3.76
CA ALA A 56 -3.46 0.98 3.50
C ALA A 56 -4.87 0.66 2.98
N LEU A 57 -5.91 1.25 3.56
CA LEU A 57 -7.30 1.07 3.12
C LEU A 57 -7.52 1.63 1.71
N ILE A 58 -6.99 2.83 1.42
CA ILE A 58 -7.03 3.44 0.08
C ILE A 58 -6.35 2.54 -0.95
N SER A 59 -5.20 1.96 -0.58
CA SER A 59 -4.45 1.03 -1.43
C SER A 59 -5.24 -0.25 -1.72
N ALA A 60 -5.81 -0.88 -0.69
CA ALA A 60 -6.62 -2.10 -0.83
C ALA A 60 -7.91 -1.85 -1.64
N TYR A 61 -8.52 -0.67 -1.49
CA TYR A 61 -9.68 -0.27 -2.27
C TYR A 61 -9.37 -0.19 -3.77
N GLN A 62 -8.23 0.41 -4.13
CA GLN A 62 -7.78 0.58 -5.51
C GLN A 62 -7.24 -0.70 -6.16
N ALA A 63 -6.95 -1.75 -5.38
CA ALA A 63 -6.57 -3.05 -5.93
C ALA A 63 -7.72 -3.67 -6.75
N MET A 64 -7.38 -4.25 -7.91
CA MET A 64 -8.31 -4.90 -8.84
C MET A 64 -7.95 -6.38 -9.10
N PRO A 65 -7.80 -7.21 -8.05
CA PRO A 65 -7.41 -8.61 -8.23
C PRO A 65 -8.56 -9.45 -8.80
N ILE A 66 -8.19 -10.52 -9.51
CA ILE A 66 -9.07 -11.64 -9.82
C ILE A 66 -9.01 -12.71 -8.71
N THR A 67 -10.02 -13.56 -8.66
CA THR A 67 -9.95 -14.82 -7.91
C THR A 67 -9.32 -15.88 -8.81
N ASP A 68 -8.35 -16.63 -8.29
CA ASP A 68 -7.77 -17.80 -8.96
C ASP A 68 -7.34 -18.88 -7.94
N VAL A 69 -6.65 -19.92 -8.42
CA VAL A 69 -6.17 -21.04 -7.59
C VAL A 69 -5.18 -20.64 -6.48
N ARG A 70 -4.59 -19.44 -6.54
CA ARG A 70 -3.65 -18.91 -5.55
C ARG A 70 -4.34 -18.07 -4.47
N GLY A 71 -5.62 -17.74 -4.64
CA GLY A 71 -6.40 -17.03 -3.62
C GLY A 71 -7.58 -16.23 -4.18
N SER A 72 -8.51 -15.88 -3.29
CA SER A 72 -9.66 -15.05 -3.63
C SER A 72 -9.28 -13.57 -3.81
N LYS A 73 -10.13 -12.84 -4.54
CA LYS A 73 -10.01 -11.38 -4.66
C LYS A 73 -10.05 -10.68 -3.31
N GLU A 74 -10.89 -11.14 -2.37
CA GLU A 74 -11.00 -10.59 -1.01
C GLU A 74 -9.70 -10.79 -0.24
N TYR A 75 -9.18 -12.01 -0.23
CA TYR A 75 -7.91 -12.33 0.43
C TYR A 75 -6.77 -11.46 -0.10
N ARG A 76 -6.69 -11.26 -1.42
CA ARG A 76 -5.67 -10.39 -2.04
C ARG A 76 -5.83 -8.93 -1.61
N LYS A 77 -7.06 -8.42 -1.45
CA LYS A 77 -7.29 -7.06 -0.94
C LYS A 77 -6.88 -6.92 0.53
N ASP A 78 -7.19 -7.91 1.36
CA ASP A 78 -6.77 -7.94 2.76
C ASP A 78 -5.23 -7.96 2.86
N MET A 79 -4.58 -8.78 2.02
CA MET A 79 -3.13 -8.84 1.92
C MET A 79 -2.51 -7.52 1.46
N VAL A 80 -3.12 -6.79 0.52
CA VAL A 80 -2.67 -5.43 0.16
C VAL A 80 -2.72 -4.52 1.37
N CYS A 81 -3.83 -4.52 2.12
CA CYS A 81 -3.97 -3.69 3.32
C CYS A 81 -2.87 -3.98 4.34
N GLU A 82 -2.65 -5.24 4.68
CA GLU A 82 -1.64 -5.64 5.67
C GLU A 82 -0.21 -5.40 5.18
N ASN A 83 0.10 -5.68 3.92
CA ASN A 83 1.44 -5.49 3.38
C ASN A 83 1.79 -4.00 3.24
N VAL A 84 0.84 -3.12 2.90
CA VAL A 84 1.08 -1.67 2.86
C VAL A 84 1.39 -1.14 4.26
N LYS A 85 0.65 -1.56 5.30
CA LYS A 85 0.97 -1.17 6.69
C LYS A 85 2.39 -1.60 7.08
N LYS A 86 2.73 -2.86 6.83
CA LYS A 86 4.06 -3.42 7.14
C LYS A 86 5.17 -2.67 6.41
N CYS A 87 5.04 -2.50 5.08
CA CYS A 87 6.03 -1.78 4.30
C CYS A 87 6.21 -0.33 4.75
N LEU A 88 5.13 0.38 5.10
CA LEU A 88 5.23 1.74 5.65
C LEU A 88 5.96 1.75 6.98
N LEU A 89 5.61 0.86 7.92
CA LEU A 89 6.30 0.78 9.21
C LEU A 89 7.79 0.44 9.07
N GLU A 90 8.13 -0.47 8.16
CA GLU A 90 9.53 -0.79 7.84
C GLU A 90 10.27 0.40 7.22
N ALA A 91 9.62 1.15 6.33
CA ALA A 91 10.20 2.34 5.70
C ALA A 91 10.44 3.47 6.70
N LEU A 92 9.63 3.57 7.76
CA LEU A 92 9.78 4.57 8.83
C LEU A 92 10.91 4.24 9.83
N THR A 93 11.35 2.98 9.85
CA THR A 93 12.40 2.51 10.77
C THR A 93 13.80 2.61 10.17
N LYS A 94 13.90 2.85 8.84
CA LYS A 94 15.17 2.96 8.11
C LYS A 94 15.56 4.42 7.90
#